data_AF-A0A9E1GQY2-F1
#
_entry.id   AF-A0A9E1GQY2-F1
#
_cell.length_a   1.000
_cell.length_b   1.000
_cell.length_c   1.000
_cell.angle_alpha   90.00
_cell.angle_beta   90.00
_cell.angle_gamma   90.00
#
_symmetry.space_group_name_H-M   'P 1'
#
loop_
_entity.id
_entity.type
_entity.pdbx_description
1 polymer ?
#
loop_
_entity_poly.entity_id
_entity_poly.type
_entity_poly.pdbx_seq_one_letter_code
_entity_poly.pdbx_strand_id
1 'polypeptide(L)' 'MCEISEKWFREGEEQGRIEGARKTALELKKMGLPLDKIAKAVNFSVDTVTQWLTESPSVTK' A
#
# COMPACT_ATOMS: atom_id res chain seq x y z
N MET A 1 30.59 9.91 1.99
CA MET A 1 29.35 9.46 2.65
C MET A 1 29.28 7.96 2.45
N CYS A 2 29.08 7.17 3.51
CA CYS A 2 29.08 5.71 3.41
C CYS A 2 27.88 5.25 2.58
N GLU A 3 28.13 4.49 1.51
CA GLU A 3 27.14 3.94 0.57
C GLU A 3 26.03 3.12 1.24
N ILE A 4 26.28 2.68 2.47
CA ILE A 4 25.33 1.93 3.30
C ILE A 4 24.18 2.84 3.74
N SER A 5 24.39 4.12 4.08
CA SER A 5 23.29 4.96 4.58
C SER A 5 22.26 5.29 3.49
N GLU A 6 22.69 5.40 2.23
CA GLU A 6 21.82 5.74 1.11
C GLU A 6 20.88 4.59 0.73
N LYS A 7 21.32 3.34 0.87
CA LYS A 7 20.45 2.17 0.63
C LYS A 7 19.30 2.11 1.64
N TRP A 8 19.61 2.24 2.92
CA TRP A 8 18.63 2.14 3.99
C TRP A 8 17.61 3.28 3.96
N PHE A 9 18.06 4.49 3.59
CA PHE A 9 17.17 5.64 3.43
C PHE A 9 16.17 5.42 2.29
N ARG A 10 16.65 4.96 1.12
CA ARG A 10 15.77 4.66 -0.03
C ARG A 10 14.81 3.52 0.24
N GLU A 11 15.24 2.48 0.96
CA GLU A 11 14.36 1.39 1.39
C GLU A 11 13.28 1.89 2.36
N GLY A 12 13.64 2.77 3.30
CA GLY A 12 12.68 3.38 4.22
C GLY A 12 11.65 4.25 3.53
N GLU A 13 12.05 5.06 2.55
CA GLU A 13 11.12 5.89 1.77
C GLU A 13 10.13 5.05 0.95
N GLU A 14 10.63 4.00 0.27
CA GLU A 14 9.75 3.13 -0.52
C GLU A 14 8.79 2.32 0.35
N GLN A 15 9.25 1.82 1.50
CA GLN A 15 8.37 1.16 2.47
C GLN A 15 7.29 2.11 3.00
N GLY A 16 7.65 3.34 3.36
CA GLY A 16 6.70 4.35 3.81
C GLY A 16 5.66 4.70 2.75
N ARG A 17 6.08 4.83 1.49
CA ARG A 17 5.20 5.07 0.34
C ARG A 17 4.19 3.93 0.15
N ILE A 18 4.65 2.68 0.21
CA ILE A 18 3.81 1.49 0.07
C ILE A 18 2.83 1.35 1.25
N GLU A 19 3.29 1.55 2.49
CA GLU A 19 2.44 1.44 3.67
C GLU A 19 1.34 2.52 3.68
N GLY A 20 1.69 3.76 3.30
CA GLY A 20 0.72 4.85 3.12
C GLY A 20 -0.33 4.51 2.08
N ALA A 21 0.10 4.06 0.89
CA ALA A 21 -0.80 3.64 -0.18
C ALA A 21 -1.72 2.48 0.25
N ARG A 22 -1.19 1.50 0.98
CA ARG A 22 -1.98 0.37 1.51
C ARG A 22 -3.05 0.82 2.50
N LYS A 23 -2.73 1.73 3.44
CA LYS A 23 -3.69 2.29 4.40
C LYS A 23 -4.79 3.07 3.66
N THR A 24 -4.42 3.93 2.72
CA THR A 24 -5.38 4.66 1.89
C THR A 24 -6.28 3.71 1.10
N ALA A 25 -5.72 2.65 0.50
CA ALA A 25 -6.50 1.66 -0.24
C ALA A 25 -7.52 0.95 0.67
N LEU A 26 -7.15 0.63 1.92
CA LEU A 26 -8.04 0.00 2.88
C LEU A 26 -9.21 0.92 3.26
N GLU A 27 -8.95 2.18 3.56
CA GLU A 27 -9.98 3.15 3.89
C GLU A 27 -10.93 3.40 2.71
N LEU A 28 -10.42 3.48 1.48
CA LEU A 28 -11.26 3.60 0.28
C LEU A 28 -12.11 2.35 0.05
N LYS A 29 -11.59 1.14 0.31
CA LYS A 29 -12.38 -0.10 0.27
C LYS A 29 -13.47 -0.11 1.33
N LYS A 30 -13.19 0.37 2.56
CA LYS A 30 -14.19 0.52 3.63
C LYS A 30 -15.29 1.52 3.25
N MET A 31 -14.96 2.56 2.49
CA MET A 31 -15.93 3.51 1.92
C MET A 31 -16.74 2.92 0.76
N GLY A 32 -16.51 1.66 0.36
CA GLY A 32 -17.25 0.99 -0.71
C GLY A 32 -16.78 1.35 -2.11
N LEU A 33 -15.58 1.93 -2.28
CA LEU A 33 -15.05 2.19 -3.61
C LEU A 33 -14.62 0.88 -4.30
N PRO A 34 -14.81 0.78 -5.63
CA PRO A 34 -14.33 -0.36 -6.40
C PRO A 34 -12.80 -0.35 -6.51
N LEU A 35 -12.18 -1.54 -6.56
CA LEU A 35 -10.73 -1.74 -6.60
C LEU A 35 -10.04 -0.97 -7.73
N ASP A 36 -10.68 -0.84 -8.90
CA ASP A 36 -10.16 -0.10 -10.05
C ASP A 36 -9.95 1.40 -9.74
N LYS A 37 -10.92 2.01 -9.05
CA LYS A 37 -10.81 3.41 -8.60
C LYS A 37 -9.78 3.57 -7.49
N ILE A 38 -9.69 2.58 -6.60
CA ILE A 38 -8.71 2.57 -5.52
C ILE A 38 -7.29 2.51 -6.09
N ALA A 39 -7.04 1.57 -7.00
CA ALA A 39 -5.78 1.41 -7.73
C ALA A 39 -5.34 2.72 -8.40
N LYS A 40 -6.28 3.38 -9.09
CA LYS A 40 -6.04 4.71 -9.67
C LYS A 40 -5.74 5.79 -8.61
N ALA A 41 -6.43 5.77 -7.47
CA ALA A 41 -6.25 6.75 -6.40
C ALA A 41 -4.91 6.61 -5.68
N VAL A 42 -4.44 5.38 -5.47
CA VAL A 42 -3.14 5.11 -4.82
C VAL A 42 -1.98 5.02 -5.80
N ASN A 43 -2.28 5.07 -7.11
CA ASN A 43 -1.32 4.93 -8.21
C ASN A 43 -0.53 3.61 -8.18
N PHE A 44 -1.23 2.51 -7.92
CA PHE A 44 -0.71 1.14 -8.01
C PHE A 44 -1.62 0.30 -8.89
N SER A 45 -1.12 -0.85 -9.34
CA SER A 45 -1.90 -1.81 -10.12
C SER A 45 -3.04 -2.40 -9.30
N VAL A 46 -4.14 -2.75 -9.99
CA VAL A 46 -5.30 -3.41 -9.38
C VAL A 46 -4.90 -4.71 -8.70
N ASP A 47 -4.02 -5.53 -9.30
CA ASP A 47 -3.48 -6.74 -8.70
C ASP A 47 -2.78 -6.46 -7.36
N THR A 48 -1.89 -5.47 -7.32
CA THR A 48 -1.15 -5.08 -6.11
C THR A 48 -2.10 -4.64 -5.00
N VAL A 49 -3.07 -3.78 -5.33
CA VAL A 49 -4.10 -3.32 -4.39
C VAL A 49 -4.99 -4.48 -3.94
N THR A 50 -5.30 -5.41 -4.85
CA THR A 50 -6.08 -6.62 -4.53
C THR A 50 -5.32 -7.48 -3.53
N GLN A 51 -4.03 -7.76 -3.75
CA GLN A 51 -3.20 -8.50 -2.80
C GLN A 51 -3.23 -7.84 -1.42
N TRP A 52 -2.99 -6.52 -1.31
CA TRP A 52 -3.01 -5.82 -0.03
C TRP A 52 -4.32 -5.92 0.74
N LEU A 53 -5.43 -5.92 0.02
CA LEU A 53 -6.81 -5.94 0.53
C LEU A 53 -7.38 -7.35 0.68
N THR A 54 -6.67 -8.37 0.20
CA THR A 54 -7.01 -9.80 0.33
C THR A 54 -6.14 -10.44 1.42
N GLU A 55 -4.90 -9.98 1.55
CA GLU A 55 -3.94 -10.36 2.58
C GLU A 55 -4.17 -9.59 3.90
N SER A 56 -5.25 -8.80 4.00
CA SER A 56 -5.71 -8.30 5.29
C SER A 56 -6.11 -9.50 6.16
N PRO A 57 -5.45 -9.73 7.31
CA PRO A 57 -5.87 -10.79 8.22
C PRO A 57 -7.29 -10.43 8.64
N SER A 58 -8.21 -11.33 8.33
CA SER A 58 -9.49 -11.40 9.00
C SER A 58 -9.26 -11.29 10.50
N VAL A 59 -9.47 -10.10 11.07
CA VAL A 59 -9.84 -9.96 12.48
C VAL A 59 -11.26 -10.52 12.56
N THR A 60 -11.32 -11.85 12.59
CA THR A 60 -12.45 -12.60 13.09
C THR A 60 -12.15 -12.85 14.56
N LYS A 61 -12.66 -11.99 15.45
CA LYS A 61 -13.45 -12.40 16.61
C LYS A 61 -14.07 -11.20 17.29
#